data_AF-A0A958G2L9-F1
#
_entry.id   AF-A0A958G2L9-F1
#
_cell.length_a   1.000
_cell.length_b   1.000
_cell.length_c   1.000
_cell.angle_alpha   90.00
_cell.angle_beta   90.00
_cell.angle_gamma   90.00
#
_symmetry.space_group_name_H-M   'P 1'
#
loop_
_entity.id
_entity.type
_entity.pdbx_description
1 polymer ?
#
loop_
_entity_poly.entity_id
_entity_poly.type
_entity_poly.pdbx_seq_one_letter_code
_entity_poly.pdbx_strand_id
1 'polypeptide(L)'
;MSSQWLRWAKRLNAIAQAGLTYSEGPYDLERYHQLRDIAGEIIAGHSNLPPAQIVDILRREAGYPTPKVDVRGAVFRNNQILLVRERSDGRWTLPGGWADVNETPAECVVKEVREESGYHTRAVKLLAVWDKSQHSHPEHFFHTYKLFFRCE
;
A
#
# COMPACT_ATOMS: atom_id res chain seq x y z
N MET A 1 4.10 7.64 14.80
CA MET A 1 5.09 6.54 14.68
C MET A 1 4.35 5.22 14.74
N SER A 2 4.66 4.26 13.85
CA SER A 2 4.01 2.95 13.89
C SER A 2 4.28 2.24 15.22
N SER A 3 3.20 1.71 15.80
CA SER A 3 3.17 0.85 16.96
C SER A 3 4.16 -0.30 16.79
N GLN A 4 4.83 -0.66 17.89
CA GLN A 4 5.91 -1.63 17.87
C GLN A 4 5.41 -3.02 17.47
N TRP A 5 4.25 -3.43 17.97
CA TRP A 5 3.62 -4.71 17.64
C TRP A 5 3.35 -4.83 16.13
N LEU A 6 2.84 -3.76 15.50
CA LEU A 6 2.50 -3.79 14.07
C LEU A 6 3.77 -3.91 13.23
N ARG A 7 4.84 -3.23 13.64
CA ARG A 7 6.14 -3.33 12.98
C ARG A 7 6.70 -4.76 13.05
N TRP A 8 6.56 -5.43 14.19
CA TRP A 8 6.96 -6.83 14.35
C TRP A 8 6.11 -7.77 13.49
N ALA A 9 4.79 -7.62 13.52
CA ALA A 9 3.89 -8.44 12.71
C ALA A 9 4.18 -8.33 11.21
N LYS A 10 4.37 -7.11 10.70
CA LYS A 10 4.76 -6.87 9.30
C LYS A 10 6.09 -7.55 8.96
N ARG A 11 7.09 -7.43 9.84
CA ARG A 11 8.42 -8.02 9.62
C ARG A 11 8.37 -9.54 9.63
N LEU A 12 7.63 -10.14 10.57
CA LEU A 12 7.42 -11.59 10.63
C LEU A 12 6.72 -12.09 9.37
N ASN A 13 5.64 -11.44 8.93
CA ASN A 13 4.95 -11.82 7.71
C ASN A 13 5.85 -11.67 6.48
N ALA A 14 6.67 -10.62 6.39
CA ALA A 14 7.59 -10.43 5.27
C ALA A 14 8.65 -11.54 5.21
N ILE A 15 9.23 -11.93 6.36
CA ILE A 15 10.19 -13.04 6.43
C ILE A 15 9.51 -14.36 6.02
N ALA A 16 8.31 -14.62 6.54
CA ALA A 16 7.54 -15.81 6.21
C ALA A 16 7.24 -15.89 4.70
N GLN A 17 6.72 -14.81 4.11
CA GLN A 17 6.38 -14.74 2.69
C GLN A 17 7.60 -14.95 1.78
N ALA A 18 8.74 -14.31 2.11
CA ALA A 18 9.99 -14.53 1.39
C ALA A 18 10.47 -15.98 1.49
N GLY A 19 10.41 -16.57 2.68
CA GLY A 19 10.77 -17.97 2.92
C GLY A 19 9.90 -18.95 2.13
N LEU A 20 8.58 -18.74 2.11
CA LEU A 20 7.64 -19.55 1.33
C LEU A 20 7.79 -19.40 -0.18
N THR A 21 8.39 -18.30 -0.63
CA THR A 21 8.64 -18.06 -2.05
C THR A 21 9.87 -18.83 -2.54
N TYR A 22 10.90 -18.96 -1.70
CA TYR A 22 12.21 -19.44 -2.13
C TYR A 22 12.66 -20.77 -1.53
N SER A 23 12.02 -21.23 -0.46
CA SER A 23 12.37 -22.52 0.14
C SER A 23 11.68 -23.67 -0.58
N GLU A 24 12.40 -24.78 -0.73
CA GLU A 24 11.89 -26.04 -1.30
C GLU A 24 11.74 -27.14 -0.23
N GLY A 25 12.34 -26.94 0.96
CA GLY A 25 12.37 -27.95 2.01
C GLY A 25 11.05 -28.01 2.79
N PRO A 26 10.42 -29.20 2.95
CA PRO A 26 9.11 -29.30 3.59
C PRO A 26 9.10 -28.80 5.05
N TYR A 27 10.18 -29.03 5.79
CA TYR A 27 10.33 -28.56 7.18
C TYR A 27 10.48 -27.03 7.27
N ASP A 28 11.16 -26.41 6.30
CA ASP A 28 11.31 -24.95 6.27
C ASP A 28 10.01 -24.29 5.84
N LEU A 29 9.33 -24.85 4.84
CA LEU A 29 7.99 -24.41 4.44
C LEU A 29 7.04 -24.44 5.64
N GLU A 30 7.01 -25.53 6.42
CA GLU A 30 6.22 -25.62 7.65
C GLU A 30 6.56 -24.49 8.64
N ARG A 31 7.85 -24.21 8.89
CA ARG A 31 8.29 -23.11 9.76
C ARG A 31 7.82 -21.75 9.25
N TYR A 32 7.89 -21.50 7.95
CA TYR A 32 7.42 -20.23 7.40
C TYR A 32 5.89 -20.10 7.44
N HIS A 33 5.14 -21.21 7.32
CA HIS A 33 3.71 -21.21 7.60
C HIS A 33 3.43 -20.80 9.05
N GLN A 34 4.13 -21.41 10.02
CA GLN A 34 4.01 -21.06 11.45
C GLN A 34 4.34 -19.59 11.72
N LEU A 35 5.41 -19.05 11.12
CA LEU A 35 5.77 -17.63 11.27
C LEU A 35 4.68 -16.67 10.74
N ARG A 36 4.02 -17.03 9.64
CA ARG A 36 2.90 -16.25 9.10
C ARG A 36 1.67 -16.35 9.99
N ASP A 37 1.39 -17.52 10.55
CA ASP A 37 0.26 -17.71 11.46
C ASP A 37 0.46 -16.88 12.74
N ILE A 38 1.67 -16.86 13.31
CA ILE A 38 2.03 -15.98 14.44
C ILE A 38 1.84 -14.50 14.09
N ALA A 39 2.28 -14.06 12.89
CA ALA A 39 2.04 -12.69 12.45
C ALA A 39 0.54 -12.38 12.37
N GLY A 40 -0.26 -13.35 11.90
CA GLY A 40 -1.71 -13.26 11.85
C GLY A 40 -2.36 -13.15 13.23
N GLU A 41 -1.93 -13.95 14.20
CA GLU A 41 -2.38 -13.89 15.60
C GLU A 41 -2.09 -12.54 16.25
N ILE A 42 -0.89 -11.99 16.04
CA ILE A 42 -0.51 -10.68 16.56
C ILE A 42 -1.46 -9.59 16.02
N ILE A 43 -1.75 -9.61 14.71
CA ILE A 43 -2.65 -8.64 14.07
C ILE A 43 -4.09 -8.83 14.53
N ALA A 44 -4.56 -10.07 14.65
CA ALA A 44 -5.89 -10.39 15.12
C ALA A 44 -6.10 -9.88 16.56
N GLY A 45 -5.13 -10.08 17.46
CA GLY A 45 -5.19 -9.56 18.83
C GLY A 45 -5.24 -8.03 18.96
N HIS A 46 -4.93 -7.29 17.89
CA HIS A 46 -4.96 -5.82 17.84
C HIS A 46 -5.97 -5.29 16.81
N SER A 47 -6.89 -6.14 16.32
CA SER A 47 -7.92 -5.75 15.36
C SER A 47 -9.27 -6.36 15.74
N ASN A 48 -10.33 -5.94 15.06
CA ASN A 48 -11.67 -6.52 15.23
C ASN A 48 -11.93 -7.69 14.27
N LEU A 49 -10.88 -8.29 13.69
CA LEU A 49 -10.98 -9.35 12.69
C LEU A 49 -10.56 -10.70 13.29
N PRO A 50 -11.28 -11.80 12.98
CA PRO A 50 -10.87 -13.14 13.38
C PRO A 50 -9.48 -13.51 12.80
N PRO A 51 -8.66 -14.30 13.53
CA PRO A 51 -7.34 -14.74 13.04
C PRO A 51 -7.36 -15.38 11.66
N ALA A 52 -8.37 -16.23 11.39
CA ALA A 52 -8.52 -16.87 10.08
C ALA A 52 -8.64 -15.85 8.93
N GLN A 53 -9.42 -14.78 9.12
CA GLN A 53 -9.58 -13.73 8.09
C GLN A 53 -8.29 -12.94 7.88
N ILE A 54 -7.53 -12.67 8.96
CA ILE A 54 -6.23 -12.03 8.84
C ILE A 54 -5.27 -12.91 8.04
N VAL A 55 -5.16 -14.19 8.41
CA VAL A 55 -4.28 -15.13 7.72
C VAL A 55 -4.66 -15.26 6.24
N ASP A 56 -5.95 -15.26 5.92
CA ASP A 56 -6.43 -15.23 4.53
C ASP A 56 -5.98 -13.96 3.79
N ILE A 57 -6.00 -12.79 4.43
CA ILE A 57 -5.46 -11.54 3.85
C ILE A 57 -3.95 -11.68 3.60
N LEU A 58 -3.19 -12.23 4.55
CA LEU A 58 -1.74 -12.41 4.43
C LEU A 58 -1.35 -13.41 3.33
N ARG A 59 -2.20 -14.40 3.06
CA ARG A 59 -1.98 -15.43 2.03
C ARG A 59 -2.26 -14.96 0.60
N ARG A 60 -2.93 -13.81 0.42
CA ARG A 60 -3.25 -13.27 -0.92
C ARG A 60 -2.04 -12.80 -1.70
N GLU A 61 -0.90 -12.60 -1.04
CA GLU A 61 0.33 -12.21 -1.69
C GLU A 61 1.29 -13.40 -1.79
N ALA A 62 1.83 -13.57 -2.99
CA ALA A 62 2.89 -14.53 -3.29
C ALA A 62 4.10 -13.79 -3.84
N GLY A 63 5.26 -14.46 -3.85
CA GLY A 63 6.51 -13.84 -4.24
C GLY A 63 7.13 -13.01 -3.11
N TYR A 64 8.28 -12.40 -3.41
CA TYR A 64 8.99 -11.59 -2.43
C TYR A 64 8.16 -10.36 -2.01
N PRO A 65 8.00 -10.09 -0.70
CA PRO A 65 7.22 -8.97 -0.24
C PRO A 65 7.93 -7.65 -0.54
N THR A 66 7.20 -6.70 -1.11
CA THR A 66 7.67 -5.33 -1.35
C THR A 66 6.67 -4.32 -0.77
N PRO A 67 7.09 -3.08 -0.49
CA PRO A 67 6.15 -2.00 -0.28
C PRO A 67 5.19 -1.88 -1.47
N LYS A 68 3.92 -1.56 -1.17
CA LYS A 68 2.92 -1.22 -2.18
C LYS A 68 3.22 0.16 -2.77
N VAL A 69 2.67 0.43 -3.95
CA VAL A 69 2.85 1.70 -4.65
C VAL A 69 1.51 2.43 -4.73
N ASP A 70 1.47 3.65 -4.23
CA ASP A 70 0.36 4.59 -4.37
C ASP A 70 0.82 5.77 -5.23
N VAL A 71 -0.04 6.25 -6.12
CA VAL A 71 0.23 7.39 -7.01
C VAL A 71 -0.66 8.56 -6.65
N ARG A 72 -0.15 9.79 -6.79
CA ARG A 72 -0.88 11.04 -6.51
C ARG A 72 -0.63 12.08 -7.60
N GLY A 73 -1.71 12.66 -8.13
CA GLY A 73 -1.67 13.66 -9.19
C GLY A 73 -1.78 15.08 -8.63
N ALA A 74 -0.71 15.86 -8.72
CA ALA A 74 -0.71 17.29 -8.47
C ALA A 74 -1.03 18.04 -9.78
N VAL A 75 -2.30 18.36 -9.99
CA VAL A 75 -2.81 19.09 -11.16
C VAL A 75 -2.92 20.57 -10.82
N PHE A 76 -2.25 21.44 -11.58
CA PHE A 76 -2.25 22.88 -11.32
C PHE A 76 -2.96 23.68 -12.42
N ARG A 77 -3.82 24.64 -12.03
CA ARG A 77 -4.42 25.61 -12.95
C ARG A 77 -4.59 26.95 -12.24
N ASN A 78 -4.17 28.04 -12.87
CA ASN A 78 -4.32 29.41 -12.31
C ASN A 78 -3.82 29.56 -10.86
N ASN A 79 -2.65 28.96 -10.55
CA ASN A 79 -2.07 28.94 -9.19
C ASN A 79 -2.94 28.24 -8.12
N GLN A 80 -3.86 27.38 -8.56
CA GLN A 80 -4.66 26.50 -7.70
C GLN A 80 -4.30 25.04 -7.99
N ILE A 81 -4.53 24.17 -7.01
CA ILE A 81 -4.32 22.72 -7.13
C ILE A 81 -5.65 21.98 -7.05
N LEU A 82 -5.81 20.95 -7.87
CA LEU A 82 -6.98 20.07 -7.82
C LEU A 82 -6.94 19.20 -6.56
N LEU A 83 -8.05 19.18 -5.83
CA LEU A 83 -8.31 18.25 -4.74
C LEU A 83 -9.63 17.54 -4.99
N VAL A 84 -9.73 16.30 -4.53
CA VAL A 84 -10.96 15.50 -4.51
C VAL A 84 -11.33 15.22 -3.06
N ARG A 85 -12.62 15.01 -2.80
CA ARG A 85 -13.14 14.73 -1.46
C ARG A 85 -13.39 13.23 -1.32
N GLU A 86 -12.66 12.57 -0.43
CA GLU A 86 -12.82 11.12 -0.22
C GLU A 86 -14.18 10.81 0.40
N ARG A 87 -14.82 9.73 -0.06
CA ARG A 87 -16.10 9.26 0.49
C ARG A 87 -15.95 8.60 1.86
N SER A 88 -14.77 8.06 2.14
CA SER A 88 -14.41 7.31 3.35
C SER A 88 -14.41 8.18 4.61
N ASP A 89 -13.82 9.37 4.53
CA ASP A 89 -13.61 10.26 5.67
C ASP A 89 -14.09 11.71 5.43
N GLY A 90 -14.56 12.02 4.22
CA GLY A 90 -15.05 13.34 3.84
C GLY A 90 -13.95 14.41 3.78
N ARG A 91 -12.67 14.06 3.81
CA ARG A 91 -11.53 14.98 3.73
C ARG A 91 -11.07 15.19 2.30
N TRP A 92 -10.21 16.18 2.10
CA TRP A 92 -9.65 16.52 0.80
C TRP A 92 -8.27 15.89 0.60
N THR A 93 -8.03 15.34 -0.59
CA THR A 93 -6.77 14.72 -0.99
C THR A 93 -6.44 15.05 -2.44
N LEU A 94 -5.19 14.82 -2.85
CA LEU A 94 -4.85 14.80 -4.27
C LEU A 94 -5.47 13.57 -4.93
N PRO A 95 -5.99 13.71 -6.17
CA PRO A 95 -6.49 12.55 -6.90
C PRO A 95 -5.42 11.47 -7.02
N GLY A 96 -5.83 10.21 -6.89
CA GLY A 96 -4.89 9.09 -6.93
C GLY A 96 -5.25 7.92 -6.03
N GLY A 97 -4.62 6.79 -6.29
CA GLY A 97 -4.89 5.54 -5.61
C GLY A 97 -3.72 4.56 -5.71
N TRP A 98 -4.05 3.27 -5.66
CA TRP A 98 -3.07 2.20 -5.83
C TRP A 98 -2.60 2.14 -7.29
N ALA A 99 -1.32 1.85 -7.50
CA ALA A 99 -0.83 1.57 -8.85
C ALA A 99 -1.31 0.19 -9.31
N ASP A 100 -1.91 0.13 -10.49
CA ASP A 100 -2.40 -1.11 -11.08
C ASP A 100 -1.30 -1.91 -11.75
N VAL A 101 -1.46 -3.23 -11.74
CA VAL A 101 -0.56 -4.15 -12.44
C VAL A 101 -0.69 -3.94 -13.95
N ASN A 102 0.44 -3.97 -14.67
CA ASN A 102 0.55 -3.74 -16.12
C ASN A 102 0.29 -2.29 -16.57
N GLU A 103 0.15 -1.35 -15.64
CA GLU A 103 0.13 0.08 -15.95
C GLU A 103 1.43 0.74 -15.44
N THR A 104 1.97 1.68 -16.21
CA THR A 104 3.04 2.53 -15.69
C THR A 104 2.47 3.45 -14.59
N PRO A 105 3.30 3.90 -13.63
CA PRO A 105 2.83 4.84 -12.60
C PRO A 105 2.22 6.14 -13.18
N ALA A 106 2.68 6.56 -14.36
CA ALA A 106 2.17 7.72 -15.08
C ALA A 106 0.77 7.47 -15.70
N GLU A 107 0.51 6.27 -16.21
CA GLU A 107 -0.82 5.87 -16.69
C GLU A 107 -1.81 5.77 -15.52
N CYS A 108 -1.41 5.13 -14.42
CA CYS A 108 -2.24 5.00 -13.22
C CYS A 108 -2.71 6.38 -12.72
N VAL A 109 -1.79 7.34 -12.56
CA VAL A 109 -2.17 8.65 -12.00
C VAL A 109 -3.06 9.46 -12.94
N VAL A 110 -2.88 9.33 -14.26
CA VAL A 110 -3.73 9.99 -15.26
C VAL A 110 -5.13 9.40 -15.25
N LYS A 111 -5.24 8.06 -15.14
CA LYS A 111 -6.50 7.34 -15.00
C LYS A 111 -7.25 7.75 -13.72
N GLU A 112 -6.57 7.75 -12.58
CA GLU A 112 -7.15 8.17 -11.29
C GLU A 112 -7.69 9.61 -11.33
N VAL A 113 -6.91 10.56 -11.87
CA VAL A 113 -7.39 11.94 -12.05
C VAL A 113 -8.67 11.98 -12.89
N ARG A 114 -8.74 11.19 -13.97
CA ARG A 114 -9.92 11.11 -14.82
C ARG A 114 -11.12 10.51 -14.10
N GLU A 115 -10.94 9.42 -13.37
CA GLU A 115 -12.01 8.70 -12.68
C GLU A 115 -12.59 9.51 -11.51
N GLU A 116 -11.74 10.19 -10.75
CA GLU A 116 -12.15 10.91 -9.54
C GLU A 116 -12.63 12.34 -9.81
N SER A 117 -12.17 12.98 -10.88
CA SER A 117 -12.50 14.38 -11.18
C SER A 117 -13.10 14.64 -12.56
N GLY A 118 -13.06 13.67 -13.48
CA GLY A 118 -13.51 13.83 -14.86
C GLY A 118 -12.53 14.58 -15.78
N TYR A 119 -11.37 15.03 -15.28
CA TYR A 119 -10.42 15.80 -16.09
C TYR A 119 -9.45 14.88 -16.85
N HIS A 120 -9.16 15.25 -18.09
CA HIS A 120 -8.08 14.62 -18.85
C HIS A 120 -6.80 15.39 -18.57
N THR A 121 -5.75 14.66 -18.18
CA THR A 121 -4.44 15.24 -17.86
C THR A 121 -3.32 14.40 -18.45
N ARG A 122 -2.11 14.92 -18.39
CA ARG A 122 -0.87 14.19 -18.69
C ARG A 122 0.10 14.32 -17.52
N ALA A 123 0.62 13.21 -17.02
CA ALA A 123 1.72 13.22 -16.07
C ALA A 123 3.01 13.72 -16.75
N VAL A 124 3.58 14.81 -16.26
CA VAL A 124 4.73 15.49 -16.91
C VAL A 124 6.03 15.36 -16.13
N LYS A 125 5.96 15.09 -14.82
CA LYS A 125 7.14 14.98 -13.96
C LYS A 125 6.85 14.21 -12.69
N LEU A 126 7.72 13.27 -12.32
CA LEU A 126 7.77 12.72 -10.95
C LEU A 126 8.40 13.76 -10.03
N LEU A 127 7.64 14.23 -9.05
CA LEU A 127 8.05 15.28 -8.10
C LEU A 127 8.70 14.69 -6.86
N ALA A 128 8.15 13.59 -6.34
CA ALA A 128 8.60 12.99 -5.09
C ALA A 128 8.24 11.50 -5.01
N VAL A 129 9.05 10.77 -4.23
CA VAL A 129 8.76 9.41 -3.76
C VAL A 129 8.84 9.46 -2.23
N TRP A 130 7.72 9.26 -1.55
CA TRP A 130 7.64 9.32 -0.09
C TRP A 130 7.34 7.96 0.51
N ASP A 131 7.96 7.67 1.65
CA ASP A 131 7.57 6.55 2.49
C ASP A 131 6.41 6.96 3.41
N LYS A 132 5.21 6.41 3.18
CA LYS A 132 4.00 6.74 3.97
C LYS A 132 4.23 6.62 5.48
N SER A 133 5.07 5.67 5.92
CA SER A 133 5.32 5.40 7.35
C SER A 133 6.11 6.51 8.06
N GLN A 134 6.78 7.39 7.30
CA GLN A 134 7.58 8.49 7.82
C GLN A 134 6.78 9.80 7.97
N HIS A 135 5.48 9.78 7.67
CA HIS A 135 4.58 10.92 7.79
C HIS A 135 3.43 10.63 8.76
N SER A 136 2.73 11.68 9.18
CA SER A 136 1.61 11.62 10.14
C SER A 136 0.32 11.06 9.54
N HIS A 137 0.38 9.84 8.98
CA HIS A 137 -0.78 9.10 8.52
C HIS A 137 -1.24 8.07 9.57
N PRO A 138 -2.53 7.68 9.56
CA PRO A 138 -3.00 6.55 10.34
C PRO A 138 -2.21 5.27 10.04
N GLU A 139 -2.11 4.41 11.05
CA GLU A 139 -1.47 3.11 10.88
C GLU A 139 -2.18 2.30 9.81
N HIS A 140 -1.38 1.63 8.99
CA HIS A 140 -1.87 0.85 7.88
C HIS A 140 -1.04 -0.42 7.79
N PHE A 141 -1.66 -1.55 7.47
CA PHE A 141 -0.95 -2.83 7.43
C PHE A 141 0.13 -2.84 6.33
N PHE A 142 -0.21 -2.45 5.11
CA PHE A 142 0.78 -2.38 4.03
C PHE A 142 1.76 -1.22 4.23
N HIS A 143 3.05 -1.50 4.07
CA HIS A 143 4.07 -0.46 3.85
C HIS A 143 3.90 0.07 2.43
N THR A 144 3.94 1.40 2.25
CA THR A 144 3.56 2.02 0.98
C THR A 144 4.53 3.14 0.61
N TYR A 145 5.01 3.13 -0.62
CA TYR A 145 5.65 4.27 -1.27
C TYR A 145 4.60 5.08 -2.05
N LYS A 146 4.62 6.40 -1.86
CA LYS A 146 3.74 7.36 -2.50
C LYS A 146 4.51 8.14 -3.56
N LEU A 147 4.13 7.99 -4.82
CA LEU A 147 4.72 8.69 -5.96
C LEU A 147 3.84 9.89 -6.30
N PHE A 148 4.42 11.09 -6.26
CA PHE A 148 3.71 12.33 -6.59
C PHE A 148 4.10 12.79 -7.98
N PHE A 149 3.12 12.90 -8.88
CA PHE A 149 3.30 13.38 -10.24
C PHE A 149 2.74 14.79 -10.40
N ARG A 150 3.48 15.66 -11.09
CA ARG A 150 2.91 16.86 -11.68
C ARG A 150 2.10 16.46 -12.91
N CYS A 151 0.87 16.95 -12.99
CA CYS A 151 -0.02 16.73 -14.13
C CYS A 151 -0.47 18.07 -14.72
N GLU A 152 -0.69 18.08 -16.04
CA GLU A 152 -1.15 19.23 -16.84
C GLU A 152 -2.35 18.85 -17.71
#